data_AF-A0AAI9K0Z5-F1
#
_entry.id   AF-A0AAI9K0Z5-F1
#
_cell.length_a   1.000
_cell.length_b   1.000
_cell.length_c   1.000
_cell.angle_alpha   90.00
_cell.angle_beta   90.00
_cell.angle_gamma   90.00
#
_symmetry.space_group_name_H-M   'P 1'
#
loop_
_entity.id
_entity.type
_entity.pdbx_description
1 polymer ?
#
loop_
_entity_poly.entity_id
_entity_poly.type
_entity_poly.pdbx_seq_one_letter_code
_entity_poly.pdbx_strand_id
1 'polypeptide(L)'
;MIEDTEISLAAGVGAAILAFGTIVTPIICGKVKQDNLAKKIVGYSENYLRSCLNEYFSKNENDNDLLDFSIGTIKLLKVSNTDEITTVKSEVYGTKTFLPENKKPFTKKFKKKLTMQRARYPEKRKSDGEFFVEKECPSCGATFLPDENECCSYCGYSLHGDSEKWKIKI
;
A
#
# COMPACT_ATOMS: atom_id res chain seq x y z
N MET A 1 12.19 56.06 -22.59
CA MET A 1 12.63 55.29 -21.41
C MET A 1 11.44 54.50 -20.86
N ILE A 2 10.98 53.48 -21.60
CA ILE A 2 9.83 52.62 -21.26
C ILE A 2 10.08 51.18 -21.78
N GLU A 3 10.82 51.03 -22.88
CA GLU A 3 11.05 49.74 -23.56
C GLU A 3 11.82 48.70 -22.72
N ASP A 4 12.86 49.11 -21.97
CA ASP A 4 13.67 48.19 -21.16
C ASP A 4 12.89 47.52 -20.02
N THR A 5 11.78 48.12 -19.56
CA THR A 5 11.01 47.62 -18.42
C THR A 5 10.05 46.49 -18.82
N GLU A 6 9.47 46.55 -20.02
CA GLU A 6 8.63 45.46 -20.55
C GLU A 6 9.44 44.21 -20.92
N ILE A 7 10.64 44.40 -21.49
CA ILE A 7 11.53 43.29 -21.87
C ILE A 7 12.00 42.53 -20.62
N SER A 8 12.36 43.25 -19.55
CA SER A 8 12.78 42.63 -18.29
C SER A 8 11.63 41.89 -17.58
N LEU A 9 10.39 42.40 -17.68
CA LEU A 9 9.22 41.73 -17.10
C LEU A 9 8.83 40.48 -17.88
N ALA A 10 8.83 40.54 -19.22
CA ALA A 10 8.54 39.40 -20.08
C ALA A 10 9.59 38.28 -19.93
N ALA A 11 10.87 38.63 -19.81
CA ALA A 11 11.95 37.68 -19.55
C ALA A 11 11.81 37.00 -18.18
N GLY A 12 11.44 37.76 -17.13
CA GLY A 12 11.21 37.23 -15.79
C GLY A 12 10.02 36.27 -15.71
N VAL A 13 8.90 36.59 -16.38
CA VAL A 13 7.71 35.73 -16.43
C VAL A 13 7.97 34.47 -17.26
N GLY A 14 8.67 34.60 -18.39
CA GLY A 14 9.06 33.45 -19.23
C GLY A 14 9.98 32.47 -18.51
N ALA A 15 10.98 32.97 -17.77
CA ALA A 15 11.87 32.14 -16.97
C ALA A 15 11.15 31.42 -15.82
N ALA A 16 10.21 32.09 -15.15
CA ALA A 16 9.40 31.47 -14.09
C ALA A 16 8.51 30.34 -14.64
N ILE A 17 7.81 30.54 -15.76
CA ILE A 17 6.96 29.51 -16.40
C ILE A 17 7.78 28.28 -16.79
N LEU A 18 8.99 28.47 -17.34
CA LEU A 18 9.89 27.36 -17.68
C LEU A 18 10.38 26.61 -16.43
N ALA A 19 10.74 27.32 -15.37
CA ALA A 19 11.16 26.70 -14.10
C ALA A 19 10.01 25.92 -13.43
N PHE A 20 8.79 26.46 -13.43
CA PHE A 20 7.63 25.74 -12.92
C PHE A 20 7.23 24.56 -13.81
N GLY A 21 7.28 24.72 -15.14
CA GLY A 21 7.04 23.64 -16.09
C GLY A 21 7.98 22.46 -15.87
N THR A 22 9.28 22.72 -15.71
CA THR A 22 10.28 21.65 -15.50
C THR A 22 10.10 20.88 -14.20
N ILE A 23 9.58 21.49 -13.13
CA ILE A 23 9.36 20.81 -11.83
C ILE A 23 7.98 20.13 -11.77
N VAL A 24 6.94 20.77 -12.32
CA VAL A 24 5.56 20.28 -12.20
C VAL A 24 5.30 19.11 -13.14
N THR A 25 5.84 19.14 -14.37
CA THR A 25 5.65 18.06 -15.35
C THR A 25 6.11 16.67 -14.87
N PRO A 26 7.30 16.47 -14.26
CA PRO A 26 7.71 15.14 -13.78
C PRO A 26 6.85 14.64 -12.61
N ILE A 27 6.36 15.53 -11.73
CA ILE A 27 5.48 15.16 -10.61
C ILE A 27 4.14 14.64 -11.17
N ILE A 28 3.53 15.37 -12.11
CA ILE A 28 2.28 14.96 -12.76
C ILE A 28 2.47 13.64 -13.51
N CYS A 29 3.56 13.50 -14.28
CA CYS A 29 3.86 12.27 -15.00
C CYS A 29 4.00 11.07 -14.06
N GLY A 30 4.65 11.26 -12.91
CA GLY A 30 4.78 10.24 -11.87
C GLY A 30 3.42 9.81 -11.32
N LYS A 31 2.54 10.77 -11.01
CA LYS A 31 1.20 10.49 -10.49
C LYS A 31 0.32 9.77 -11.50
N VAL A 32 0.30 10.22 -12.75
CA VAL A 32 -0.42 9.55 -13.86
C VAL A 32 0.06 8.10 -14.05
N LYS A 33 1.37 7.86 -13.95
CA LYS A 33 1.91 6.49 -14.02
C LYS A 33 1.42 5.61 -12.86
N GLN A 34 1.39 6.13 -11.63
CA GLN A 34 0.86 5.39 -10.48
C GLN A 34 -0.64 5.11 -10.65
N ASP A 35 -1.43 6.11 -11.05
CA ASP A 35 -2.87 5.96 -11.26
C ASP A 35 -3.17 4.91 -12.35
N ASN A 36 -2.40 4.92 -13.44
CA ASN A 36 -2.53 3.92 -14.51
C ASN A 36 -2.17 2.49 -14.06
N LEU A 37 -1.27 2.33 -13.09
CA LEU A 37 -0.98 1.02 -12.49
C LEU A 37 -2.09 0.61 -11.52
N ALA A 38 -2.56 1.53 -10.67
CA ALA A 38 -3.65 1.28 -9.74
C ALA A 38 -4.95 0.86 -10.45
N LYS A 39 -5.31 1.52 -11.56
CA LYS A 39 -6.48 1.17 -12.40
C LYS A 39 -6.44 -0.26 -12.98
N LYS A 40 -5.27 -0.89 -13.06
CA LYS A 40 -5.15 -2.29 -13.53
C LYS A 40 -5.50 -3.30 -12.43
N ILE A 41 -5.62 -2.86 -11.18
CA ILE A 41 -5.94 -3.70 -10.04
C ILE A 41 -7.45 -3.52 -9.76
N VAL A 42 -8.21 -4.58 -9.95
CA VAL A 42 -9.66 -4.57 -9.67
C VAL A 42 -9.86 -4.35 -8.17
N GLY A 43 -10.70 -3.37 -7.80
CA GLY A 43 -10.98 -3.05 -6.40
C GLY A 43 -9.74 -2.57 -5.63
N TYR A 44 -8.89 -1.77 -6.27
CA TYR A 44 -7.70 -1.24 -5.60
C TYR A 44 -8.08 -0.26 -4.48
N SER A 45 -7.56 -0.53 -3.29
CA SER A 45 -7.57 0.40 -2.16
C SER A 45 -6.16 0.45 -1.59
N GLU A 46 -5.52 1.62 -1.69
CA GLU A 46 -4.18 1.82 -1.12
C GLU A 46 -4.21 1.65 0.41
N ASN A 47 -5.27 2.12 1.07
CA ASN A 47 -5.45 1.98 2.51
C ASN A 47 -5.53 0.51 2.93
N TYR A 48 -6.27 -0.31 2.17
CA TYR A 48 -6.37 -1.74 2.44
C TYR A 48 -5.02 -2.43 2.23
N LEU A 49 -4.33 -2.14 1.12
CA LEU A 49 -2.99 -2.66 0.85
C LEU A 49 -2.00 -2.27 1.96
N ARG A 50 -2.08 -1.04 2.46
CA ARG A 50 -1.27 -0.54 3.57
C ARG A 50 -1.52 -1.34 4.85
N SER A 51 -2.79 -1.64 5.15
CA SER A 51 -3.16 -2.49 6.28
C SER A 51 -2.55 -3.89 6.17
N CYS A 52 -2.65 -4.54 5.00
CA CYS A 52 -2.04 -5.86 4.77
C CYS A 52 -0.51 -5.83 4.96
N LEU A 53 0.16 -4.77 4.48
CA LEU A 53 1.60 -4.61 4.61
C LEU A 53 2.01 -4.37 6.07
N ASN A 54 1.32 -3.48 6.79
CA ASN A 54 1.54 -3.26 8.22
C ASN A 54 1.43 -4.58 8.99
N GLU A 55 0.34 -5.33 8.77
CA GLU A 55 0.14 -6.63 9.42
C GLU A 55 1.29 -7.60 9.13
N TYR A 56 1.66 -7.74 7.85
CA TYR A 56 2.74 -8.62 7.43
C TYR A 56 4.07 -8.24 8.09
N PHE A 57 4.48 -6.98 8.02
CA PHE A 57 5.76 -6.57 8.56
C PHE A 57 5.78 -6.63 10.09
N SER A 58 4.69 -6.27 10.76
CA SER A 58 4.60 -6.39 12.22
C SER A 58 4.72 -7.85 12.67
N LYS A 59 4.08 -8.80 11.97
CA LYS A 59 4.20 -10.24 12.28
C LYS A 59 5.59 -10.82 11.99
N ASN A 60 6.34 -10.22 11.06
CA ASN A 60 7.66 -10.71 10.66
C ASN A 60 8.82 -9.95 11.33
N GLU A 61 8.53 -8.94 12.14
CA GLU A 61 9.53 -8.26 12.96
C GLU A 61 9.67 -8.99 14.29
N ASN A 62 10.90 -9.32 14.68
CA ASN A 62 11.20 -10.05 15.92
C ASN A 62 12.11 -9.24 16.84
N ASP A 63 11.93 -7.91 16.85
CA ASP A 63 12.70 -7.00 17.68
C ASP A 63 11.84 -6.58 18.88
N ASN A 64 12.25 -6.99 20.08
CA ASN A 64 11.53 -6.69 21.33
C ASN A 64 11.51 -5.19 21.63
N ASP A 65 12.46 -4.42 21.09
CA ASP A 65 12.50 -2.97 21.25
C ASP A 65 11.60 -2.26 20.22
N LEU A 66 10.99 -2.97 19.26
CA LEU A 66 10.10 -2.37 18.28
C LEU A 66 8.82 -1.85 18.95
N LEU A 67 8.65 -0.54 18.95
CA LEU A 67 7.47 0.13 19.47
C LEU A 67 6.39 0.32 18.40
N ASP A 68 6.79 0.73 17.19
CA ASP A 68 5.86 1.06 16.11
C ASP A 68 6.44 0.71 14.74
N PHE A 69 5.57 0.24 13.86
CA PHE A 69 5.86 -0.02 12.46
C PHE A 69 4.79 0.67 11.60
N SER A 70 5.23 1.54 10.69
CA SER A 70 4.31 2.31 9.86
C SER A 70 4.71 2.29 8.39
N ILE A 71 3.79 1.86 7.53
CA ILE A 71 3.88 2.06 6.09
C ILE A 71 3.56 3.51 5.73
N GLY A 72 4.52 4.16 5.07
CA GLY A 72 4.36 5.47 4.47
C GLY A 72 3.93 5.38 3.01
N THR A 73 4.91 5.40 2.09
CA THR A 73 4.65 5.46 0.64
C THR A 73 4.70 4.07 0.02
N ILE A 74 3.72 3.76 -0.83
CA ILE A 74 3.69 2.54 -1.65
C ILE A 74 3.82 2.97 -3.12
N LYS A 75 4.92 2.59 -3.77
CA LYS A 75 5.15 2.86 -5.18
C LYS A 75 4.94 1.60 -6.00
N LEU A 76 3.90 1.58 -6.81
CA LEU A 76 3.65 0.50 -7.78
C LEU A 76 4.70 0.57 -8.89
N LEU A 77 5.40 -0.54 -9.13
CA LEU A 77 6.41 -0.66 -10.18
C LEU A 77 5.85 -1.37 -11.41
N LYS A 78 5.07 -2.44 -11.18
CA LYS A 78 4.46 -3.24 -12.26
C LYS A 78 3.21 -3.95 -11.74
N VAL A 79 2.18 -4.01 -12.58
CA VAL A 79 0.98 -4.82 -12.35
C VAL A 79 0.80 -5.77 -13.53
N SER A 80 0.64 -7.05 -13.24
CA SER A 80 0.38 -8.12 -14.21
C SER A 80 -0.86 -8.90 -13.78
N ASN A 81 -1.78 -9.12 -14.71
CA ASN A 81 -3.02 -9.84 -14.44
C ASN A 81 -3.07 -11.12 -15.28
N THR A 82 -3.45 -12.23 -14.66
CA THR A 82 -4.00 -13.41 -15.34
C THR A 82 -5.53 -13.39 -15.18
N ASP A 83 -6.26 -14.38 -15.68
CA ASP A 83 -7.71 -14.49 -15.43
C ASP A 83 -8.02 -14.67 -13.94
N GLU A 84 -7.03 -15.15 -13.20
CA GLU A 84 -7.15 -15.63 -11.83
C GLU A 84 -6.53 -14.71 -10.79
N ILE A 85 -5.33 -14.20 -11.08
CA ILE A 85 -4.45 -13.57 -10.08
C ILE A 85 -3.99 -12.22 -10.61
N THR A 86 -3.99 -11.24 -9.71
CA THR A 86 -3.29 -9.96 -9.88
C THR A 86 -1.95 -10.04 -9.17
N THR A 87 -0.86 -9.81 -9.88
CA THR A 87 0.50 -9.73 -9.33
C THR A 87 1.00 -8.29 -9.39
N VAL A 88 1.45 -7.78 -8.24
CA VAL A 88 1.95 -6.41 -8.09
C VAL A 88 3.39 -6.43 -7.62
N LYS A 89 4.29 -5.80 -8.38
CA LYS A 89 5.63 -5.44 -7.89
C LYS A 89 5.57 -4.03 -7.37
N SER A 90 6.03 -3.81 -6.14
CA SER A 90 6.04 -2.49 -5.51
C SER A 90 7.33 -2.22 -4.75
N GLU A 91 7.55 -0.95 -4.47
CA GLU A 91 8.59 -0.44 -3.60
C GLU A 91 7.90 0.31 -2.46
N VAL A 92 8.09 -0.19 -1.24
CA VAL A 92 7.39 0.27 -0.05
C VAL A 92 8.37 0.95 0.89
N TYR A 93 7.95 2.09 1.38
CA TYR A 93 8.69 2.94 2.30
C TYR A 93 7.91 3.07 3.59
N GLY A 94 8.63 3.05 4.70
CA GLY A 94 8.01 3.24 6.00
C GLY A 94 9.03 3.53 7.08
N THR A 95 8.55 3.48 8.31
CA THR A 95 9.35 3.74 9.50
C THR A 95 9.20 2.63 10.52
N LYS A 96 10.28 2.38 11.24
CA LYS A 96 10.32 1.54 12.43
C LYS A 96 10.77 2.40 13.59
N THR A 97 9.97 2.48 14.65
CA THR A 97 10.34 3.19 15.87
C THR A 97 10.68 2.17 16.94
N PHE A 98 11.81 2.37 17.60
CA PHE A 98 12.32 1.49 18.63
C PHE A 98 12.39 2.25 19.96
N LEU A 99 12.09 1.56 21.05
CA LEU A 99 12.19 2.05 22.42
C LEU A 99 13.00 1.03 23.24
N PRO A 100 14.34 1.08 23.18
CA PRO A 100 15.18 0.20 23.97
C PRO A 100 15.12 0.57 25.44
N GLU A 101 15.31 -0.43 26.31
CA GLU A 101 15.38 -0.21 27.75
C GLU A 101 16.46 0.83 28.09
N ASN A 102 16.10 1.83 28.90
CA ASN A 102 16.98 2.91 29.37
C ASN A 102 17.63 3.75 28.26
N LYS A 103 17.10 3.74 27.03
CA LYS A 103 17.57 4.58 25.91
C LYS A 103 16.43 5.46 25.36
N LYS A 104 16.82 6.54 24.69
CA LYS A 104 15.85 7.40 23.99
C LYS A 104 15.25 6.64 22.79
N PRO A 105 13.94 6.77 22.54
CA PRO A 105 13.36 6.20 21.34
C PRO A 105 13.98 6.79 20.08
N PHE A 106 14.11 5.96 19.06
CA PHE A 106 14.65 6.39 17.76
C PHE A 106 13.86 5.75 16.63
N THR A 107 13.77 6.47 15.50
CA THR A 107 13.04 6.03 14.32
C THR A 107 14.00 5.79 13.16
N LYS A 108 13.90 4.63 12.52
CA LYS A 108 14.62 4.27 11.30
C LYS A 108 13.66 4.24 10.13
N LYS A 109 14.08 4.82 9.00
CA LYS A 109 13.37 4.65 7.72
C LYS A 109 13.78 3.32 7.11
N PHE A 110 12.83 2.65 6.46
CA PHE A 110 13.13 1.48 5.66
C PHE A 110 12.56 1.61 4.25
N LYS A 111 13.13 0.81 3.36
CA LYS A 111 12.74 0.67 1.97
C LYS A 111 12.78 -0.81 1.62
N LYS A 112 11.67 -1.36 1.11
CA LYS A 112 11.59 -2.76 0.70
C LYS A 112 10.93 -2.87 -0.66
N LYS A 113 11.56 -3.62 -1.56
CA LYS A 113 10.94 -4.04 -2.83
C LYS A 113 10.27 -5.39 -2.61
N LEU A 114 9.03 -5.52 -3.03
CA LEU A 114 8.21 -6.71 -2.75
C LEU A 114 7.29 -7.04 -3.92
N THR A 115 7.00 -8.33 -4.07
CA THR A 115 6.00 -8.85 -5.00
C THR A 115 4.80 -9.34 -4.22
N MET A 116 3.59 -8.99 -4.66
CA MET A 116 2.36 -9.35 -3.96
C MET A 116 1.38 -9.95 -4.94
N GLN A 117 0.54 -10.85 -4.44
CA GLN A 117 -0.49 -11.51 -5.24
C GLN A 117 -1.84 -11.48 -4.53
N ARG A 118 -2.90 -11.30 -5.31
CA ARG A 118 -4.30 -11.36 -4.85
C ARG A 118 -5.14 -12.01 -5.95
N ALA A 119 -6.27 -12.61 -5.59
CA ALA A 119 -7.28 -12.99 -6.57
C ALA A 119 -7.69 -11.76 -7.41
N ARG A 120 -7.86 -11.93 -8.72
CA ARG A 120 -8.28 -10.85 -9.62
C ARG A 120 -9.74 -10.45 -9.40
N TYR A 121 -10.59 -11.42 -9.10
CA TYR A 121 -12.01 -11.22 -8.77
C TYR A 121 -12.34 -11.97 -7.47
N PRO A 122 -12.03 -11.38 -6.30
CA PRO A 122 -12.23 -12.00 -4.99
C PRO A 122 -13.67 -12.48 -4.75
N GLU A 123 -14.65 -11.70 -5.20
CA GLU A 123 -16.08 -11.97 -5.06
C GLU A 123 -16.54 -13.23 -5.82
N LYS A 124 -15.87 -13.59 -6.93
CA LYS A 124 -16.24 -14.73 -7.78
C LYS A 124 -15.63 -16.07 -7.30
N ARG A 125 -14.83 -16.04 -6.24
CA ARG A 125 -13.96 -17.13 -5.78
C ARG A 125 -14.36 -17.68 -4.40
N LYS A 126 -15.58 -17.42 -3.93
CA LYS A 126 -16.07 -17.83 -2.59
C LYS A 126 -16.05 -19.35 -2.32
N SER A 127 -15.81 -20.19 -3.34
CA SER A 127 -15.95 -21.66 -3.27
C SER A 127 -14.66 -22.47 -3.47
N ASP A 128 -13.51 -21.87 -3.79
CA ASP A 128 -12.25 -22.60 -4.02
C ASP A 128 -11.38 -22.66 -2.75
N GLY A 129 -11.40 -23.82 -2.08
CA GLY A 129 -10.80 -24.04 -0.76
C GLY A 129 -9.28 -23.88 -0.62
N GLU A 130 -8.49 -23.73 -1.69
CA GLU A 130 -7.03 -23.54 -1.58
C GLU A 130 -6.62 -22.13 -1.09
N PHE A 131 -7.54 -21.16 -1.13
CA PHE A 131 -7.32 -19.81 -0.58
C PHE A 131 -8.00 -19.60 0.78
N PHE A 132 -8.78 -20.57 1.27
CA PHE A 132 -9.60 -20.48 2.49
C PHE A 132 -9.15 -21.53 3.51
N VAL A 133 -8.15 -21.21 4.34
CA VAL A 133 -7.95 -21.94 5.60
C VAL A 133 -7.47 -20.96 6.68
N GLU A 134 -8.33 -20.00 7.07
CA GLU A 134 -8.22 -19.38 8.40
C GLU A 134 -9.08 -20.22 9.36
N LYS A 135 -8.43 -21.09 10.15
CA LYS A 135 -9.10 -21.90 11.19
C LYS A 135 -9.50 -21.08 12.41
N GLU A 136 -8.92 -19.89 12.58
CA GLU A 136 -9.05 -19.03 13.77
C GLU A 136 -9.47 -17.62 13.35
N CYS A 137 -10.39 -17.03 14.11
CA CYS A 137 -10.90 -15.69 13.87
C CYS A 137 -9.80 -14.65 14.17
N PRO A 138 -9.42 -13.81 13.19
CA PRO A 138 -8.36 -12.80 13.38
C PRO A 138 -8.66 -11.78 14.47
N SER A 139 -9.95 -11.56 14.77
CA SER A 139 -10.38 -10.57 15.76
C SER A 139 -10.43 -11.11 17.19
N CYS A 140 -10.64 -12.42 17.39
CA CYS A 140 -10.87 -12.97 18.73
C CYS A 140 -10.15 -14.30 19.03
N GLY A 141 -9.46 -14.89 18.07
CA GLY A 141 -8.71 -16.15 18.23
C GLY A 141 -9.57 -17.40 18.39
N ALA A 142 -10.91 -17.30 18.37
CA ALA A 142 -11.79 -18.45 18.41
C ALA A 142 -11.78 -19.22 17.07
N THR A 143 -12.03 -20.52 17.09
CA THR A 143 -12.20 -21.31 15.85
C THR A 143 -13.27 -20.65 14.97
N PHE A 144 -12.91 -20.31 13.73
CA PHE A 144 -13.80 -19.54 12.87
C PHE A 144 -14.97 -20.41 12.39
N LEU A 145 -16.13 -20.18 13.00
CA LEU A 145 -17.42 -20.71 12.60
C LEU A 145 -18.26 -19.50 12.14
N PRO A 146 -18.53 -19.34 10.84
CA PRO A 146 -19.37 -18.26 10.35
C PRO A 146 -20.84 -18.47 10.73
N ASP A 147 -21.54 -17.39 11.09
CA ASP A 147 -23.00 -17.35 11.27
C ASP A 147 -23.74 -17.18 9.93
N GLU A 148 -25.08 -17.07 9.98
CA GLU A 148 -25.94 -16.89 8.81
C GLU A 148 -25.59 -15.64 7.96
N ASN A 149 -24.80 -14.70 8.51
CA ASN A 149 -24.34 -13.48 7.85
C ASN A 149 -22.84 -13.54 7.48
N GLU A 150 -22.22 -14.73 7.43
CA GLU A 150 -20.79 -14.93 7.15
C GLU A 150 -19.85 -14.21 8.16
N CYS A 151 -20.33 -13.96 9.39
CA CYS A 151 -19.59 -13.30 10.47
C CYS A 151 -19.14 -14.31 11.52
N CYS A 152 -18.02 -14.05 12.20
CA CYS A 152 -17.56 -14.87 13.30
C CYS A 152 -18.64 -14.92 14.38
N SER A 153 -19.18 -16.10 14.64
CA SER A 153 -20.26 -16.30 15.63
C SER A 153 -19.91 -15.87 17.05
N TYR A 154 -18.62 -15.65 17.36
CA TYR A 154 -18.15 -15.23 18.68
C TYR A 154 -17.99 -13.71 18.84
N CYS A 155 -17.69 -12.96 17.78
CA CYS A 155 -17.38 -11.52 17.88
C CYS A 155 -17.98 -10.66 16.77
N GLY A 156 -18.71 -11.25 15.83
CA GLY A 156 -19.31 -10.54 14.69
C GLY A 156 -18.32 -10.16 13.58
N TYR A 157 -17.09 -10.68 13.60
CA TYR A 157 -16.09 -10.38 12.57
C TYR A 157 -16.45 -11.01 11.21
N SER A 158 -16.84 -10.21 10.22
CA SER A 158 -17.14 -10.67 8.86
C SER A 158 -15.89 -11.11 8.10
N LEU A 159 -15.87 -12.34 7.58
CA LEU A 159 -14.76 -12.90 6.80
C LEU A 159 -14.81 -12.50 5.33
N HIS A 160 -15.20 -11.25 5.04
CA HIS A 160 -15.10 -10.66 3.69
C HIS A 160 -13.64 -10.55 3.19
N GLY A 161 -12.63 -10.98 3.97
CA GLY A 161 -11.24 -10.54 3.83
C GLY A 161 -10.23 -11.48 3.18
N ASP A 162 -10.44 -12.80 3.09
CA ASP A 162 -9.32 -13.71 2.75
C ASP A 162 -9.04 -13.87 1.25
N SER A 163 -10.07 -13.79 0.40
CA SER A 163 -9.86 -13.69 -1.05
C SER A 163 -9.33 -12.31 -1.48
N GLU A 164 -9.45 -11.31 -0.60
CA GLU A 164 -9.01 -9.93 -0.80
C GLU A 164 -7.60 -9.64 -0.24
N LYS A 165 -7.09 -10.47 0.66
CA LYS A 165 -5.77 -10.26 1.28
C LYS A 165 -4.63 -10.43 0.25
N TRP A 166 -3.67 -9.51 0.32
CA TRP A 166 -2.46 -9.58 -0.49
C TRP A 166 -1.48 -10.60 0.10
N LYS A 167 -1.18 -11.67 -0.65
CA LYS A 167 -0.10 -12.61 -0.32
C LYS A 167 1.24 -12.01 -0.73
N ILE A 168 2.10 -11.72 0.24
CA ILE A 168 3.44 -11.15 0.00
C ILE A 168 4.44 -12.26 -0.32
N LYS A 169 5.11 -12.13 -1.46
CA LYS A 169 6.20 -12.98 -1.93
C LYS A 169 7.47 -12.11 -1.98
N ILE A 170 8.37 -12.34 -1.02
CA ILE A 170 9.69 -11.69 -0.96
C ILE A 170 10.61 -12.30 -2.01
#